data_AF-A0A5C9BIC3-F1
#
_entry.id   AF-A0A5C9BIC3-F1
#
_cell.length_a   1.000
_cell.length_b   1.000
_cell.length_c   1.000
_cell.angle_alpha   90.00
_cell.angle_beta   90.00
_cell.angle_gamma   90.00
#
_symmetry.space_group_name_H-M   'P 1'
#
loop_
_entity.id
_entity.type
_entity.pdbx_description
1 polymer ?
#
loop_
_entity_poly.entity_id
_entity_poly.type
_entity_poly.pdbx_seq_one_letter_code
_entity_poly.pdbx_strand_id
1 'polypeptide(L)' 'METLTQSDSTYDGLRSFVEARAMLDKVTTHKGLCALNEAVDERFMSDRQQLSMADAEWEQWTLLVAKKAAQFEG' A
#
# COMPACT_ATOMS: atom_id res chain seq x y z
N MET A 1 20.14 -10.42 -15.12
CA MET A 1 18.71 -10.04 -15.19
C MET A 1 18.38 -9.41 -13.85
N GLU A 2 18.55 -8.11 -13.76
CA GLU A 2 18.13 -7.36 -12.57
C GLU A 2 16.79 -6.73 -12.94
N THR A 3 15.74 -7.31 -12.41
CA THR A 3 14.38 -6.78 -12.49
C THR A 3 14.43 -5.37 -11.94
N LEU A 4 14.35 -4.38 -12.84
CA LEU A 4 13.97 -3.03 -12.48
C LEU A 4 12.65 -3.14 -11.73
N THR A 5 12.68 -3.06 -10.41
CA THR A 5 11.55 -2.56 -9.65
C THR A 5 11.36 -1.14 -10.16
N GLN A 6 10.55 -1.04 -11.22
CA GLN A 6 10.02 0.21 -11.71
C GLN A 6 9.13 0.70 -10.58
N SER A 7 9.76 1.33 -9.59
CA SER A 7 9.09 2.02 -8.50
C SER A 7 8.19 3.05 -9.16
N ASP A 8 6.93 2.67 -9.33
CA ASP A 8 5.91 3.50 -9.91
C ASP A 8 5.87 4.75 -9.04
N SER A 9 6.32 5.88 -9.59
CA SER A 9 6.56 7.15 -8.88
C SER A 9 5.27 7.71 -8.28
N THR A 10 4.14 7.10 -8.63
CA THR A 10 2.81 7.31 -8.08
C THR A 10 2.77 7.23 -6.55
N TYR A 11 3.61 6.38 -5.94
CA TYR A 11 3.58 6.13 -4.48
C TYR A 11 4.81 6.65 -3.73
N ASP A 12 5.71 7.41 -4.38
CA ASP A 12 6.95 7.94 -3.78
C ASP A 12 6.72 8.83 -2.54
N GLY A 13 5.52 9.41 -2.43
CA GLY A 13 5.11 10.23 -1.28
C GLY A 13 4.61 9.45 -0.08
N LEU A 14 4.51 8.12 -0.14
CA LEU A 14 3.91 7.31 0.93
C LEU A 14 4.88 7.16 2.12
N ARG A 15 4.76 8.03 3.13
CA ARG A 15 5.65 8.07 4.30
C ARG A 15 4.96 7.71 5.61
N SER A 16 3.63 7.62 5.61
CA SER A 16 2.82 7.35 6.80
C SER A 16 1.58 6.50 6.50
N PHE A 17 1.04 5.85 7.54
CA PHE A 17 -0.23 5.15 7.45
C PHE A 17 -1.39 6.04 6.99
N VAL A 18 -1.42 7.30 7.44
CA VAL A 18 -2.47 8.26 7.08
C VAL A 18 -2.51 8.50 5.57
N GLU A 19 -1.34 8.63 4.94
CA GLU A 19 -1.23 8.79 3.49
C GLU A 19 -1.66 7.52 2.75
N ALA A 20 -1.23 6.35 3.21
CA ALA A 20 -1.65 5.07 2.63
C ALA A 20 -3.17 4.89 2.68
N ARG A 21 -3.80 5.21 3.81
CA ARG A 21 -5.25 5.18 3.96
C ARG A 21 -5.96 6.19 3.05
N ALA A 22 -5.42 7.40 2.93
CA ALA A 22 -5.97 8.42 2.04
C ALA A 22 -5.88 8.02 0.56
N MET A 23 -4.82 7.32 0.16
CA MET A 23 -4.71 6.77 -1.19
C MET A 23 -5.67 5.60 -1.40
N LEU A 24 -5.84 4.73 -0.41
CA LEU A 24 -6.77 3.60 -0.48
C LEU A 24 -8.22 4.05 -0.73
N ASP A 25 -8.62 5.19 -0.18
CA ASP A 25 -9.95 5.76 -0.42
C ASP A 25 -10.14 6.11 -1.91
N LYS A 26 -9.10 6.65 -2.55
CA LYS A 26 -9.07 7.05 -3.96
C LYS A 26 -8.95 5.88 -4.94
N VAL A 27 -8.61 4.68 -4.48
CA VAL A 27 -8.52 3.49 -5.34
C VAL A 27 -9.92 3.08 -5.78
N THR A 28 -10.11 3.03 -7.11
CA THR A 28 -11.37 2.65 -7.77
C THR A 28 -11.26 1.37 -8.60
N THR A 29 -10.09 0.73 -8.64
CA THR A 29 -9.86 -0.49 -9.41
C THR A 29 -9.10 -1.51 -8.60
N HIS A 30 -9.37 -2.80 -8.83
CA HIS A 30 -8.63 -3.90 -8.19
C HIS A 30 -7.12 -3.83 -8.49
N LYS A 31 -6.74 -3.49 -9.73
CA LYS A 31 -5.32 -3.32 -10.11
C LYS A 31 -4.64 -2.20 -9.31
N GLY A 32 -5.33 -1.07 -9.10
CA GLY A 32 -4.82 0.02 -8.27
C GLY A 32 -4.69 -0.38 -6.80
N LEU A 33 -5.57 -1.23 -6.30
CA LEU A 33 -5.50 -1.77 -4.94
C LEU A 33 -4.26 -2.63 -4.73
N CYS A 34 -4.01 -3.57 -5.66
CA CYS A 34 -2.81 -4.42 -5.62
C CYS A 34 -1.53 -3.57 -5.65
N ALA A 35 -1.45 -2.60 -6.57
CA ALA A 35 -0.28 -1.72 -6.69
C ALA A 35 -0.03 -0.90 -5.41
N LEU A 36 -1.08 -0.37 -4.79
CA LEU A 36 -0.96 0.35 -3.52
C LEU A 36 -0.51 -0.57 -2.38
N ASN A 37 -1.04 -1.80 -2.32
CA ASN A 37 -0.65 -2.76 -1.28
C ASN A 37 0.82 -3.18 -1.42
N GLU A 38 1.28 -3.48 -2.63
CA GLU A 38 2.69 -3.78 -2.91
C GLU A 38 3.59 -2.61 -2.50
N ALA A 39 3.20 -1.38 -2.86
CA ALA A 39 3.94 -0.17 -2.49
C ALA A 39 4.05 0.08 -0.98
N VAL A 40 3.03 -0.30 -0.20
CA VAL A 40 3.01 -0.17 1.26
C VAL A 40 3.83 -1.29 1.89
N ASP A 41 3.66 -2.53 1.44
CA ASP A 41 4.41 -3.71 1.89
C ASP A 41 5.92 -3.51 1.66
N GLU A 42 6.33 -3.10 0.46
CA GLU A 42 7.74 -2.82 0.16
C GLU A 42 8.35 -1.76 1.08
N ARG A 43 7.61 -0.68 1.37
CA ARG A 43 8.13 0.44 2.21
C ARG A 43 8.13 0.12 3.70
N PHE A 44 7.20 -0.72 4.15
CA PHE A 44 7.11 -1.18 5.53
C PHE A 44 8.11 -2.30 5.83
N MET A 45 8.20 -3.30 4.95
CA MET A 45 9.07 -4.47 5.07
C MET A 45 10.54 -4.18 4.71
N SER A 46 10.82 -3.10 3.95
CA SER A 46 12.20 -2.72 3.65
C SER A 46 12.99 -2.41 4.92
N ASP A 47 14.25 -2.85 4.97
CA ASP A 47 15.24 -2.63 6.05
C ASP A 47 15.41 -1.17 6.53
N ARG A 48 14.90 -0.21 5.75
CA ARG A 48 14.97 1.23 6.07
C ARG A 48 13.70 1.80 6.69
N GLN A 49 12.64 1.01 6.92
CA GLN A 49 11.32 1.45 7.41
C GLN A 49 10.95 2.84 6.86
N GLN A 50 10.79 2.91 5.55
CA GLN A 50 10.53 4.19 4.88
C GLN A 50 9.09 4.67 5.13
N LEU A 51 8.25 3.78 5.62
CA LEU A 51 6.90 4.04 6.08
C LEU A 51 6.89 4.08 7.62
N SER A 52 6.51 5.22 8.19
CA SER A 52 6.20 5.31 9.62
C SER A 52 4.82 4.71 9.86
N MET A 53 4.83 3.46 10.36
CA MET A 53 3.65 2.67 10.67
C MET A 53 4.00 1.73 11.82
N ALA A 54 3.14 1.63 12.83
CA ALA A 54 3.24 0.66 13.91
C ALA A 54 2.63 -0.69 13.50
N ASP A 55 2.99 -1.78 14.18
CA ASP A 55 2.42 -3.12 13.92
C ASP A 55 0.88 -3.13 14.00
N ALA A 56 0.30 -2.36 14.92
CA ALA A 56 -1.16 -2.21 15.02
C ALA A 56 -1.78 -1.48 13.81
N GLU A 57 -1.05 -0.53 13.21
CA GLU A 57 -1.49 0.16 11.99
C GLU A 57 -1.31 -0.74 10.76
N TRP A 58 -0.30 -1.62 10.76
CA TRP A 58 -0.13 -2.66 9.75
C TRP A 58 -1.28 -3.67 9.79
N GLU A 59 -1.68 -4.15 10.97
CA GLU A 59 -2.87 -5.00 11.13
C GLU A 59 -4.12 -4.29 10.58
N GLN A 60 -4.32 -3.01 10.92
CA GLN A 60 -5.41 -2.22 10.36
C GLN A 60 -5.33 -2.08 8.85
N TRP A 61 -4.13 -1.87 8.29
CA TRP A 61 -3.92 -1.79 6.85
C TRP A 61 -4.38 -3.06 6.13
N THR A 62 -3.97 -4.23 6.62
CA THR A 62 -4.37 -5.52 6.02
C THR A 62 -5.90 -5.70 5.99
N LEU A 63 -6.59 -5.33 7.08
CA LEU A 63 -8.06 -5.37 7.15
C LEU A 63 -8.72 -4.40 6.17
N LEU A 64 -8.17 -3.19 6.03
CA LEU A 64 -8.67 -2.18 5.10
C LEU A 64 -8.53 -2.61 3.64
N VAL A 65 -7.38 -3.18 3.27
CA VAL A 65 -7.13 -3.71 1.93
C VAL A 65 -8.08 -4.85 1.62
N ALA A 66 -8.24 -5.83 2.53
CA ALA A 66 -9.16 -6.95 2.35
C ALA A 66 -10.61 -6.47 2.16
N LYS A 67 -11.05 -5.48 2.97
CA LYS A 67 -12.39 -4.89 2.84
C LYS A 67 -12.58 -4.14 1.51
N LYS A 68 -11.53 -3.47 1.00
CA LYS A 68 -11.58 -2.79 -0.30
C LYS A 68 -11.56 -3.79 -1.46
N ALA A 69 -10.79 -4.87 -1.36
CA ALA A 69 -10.74 -5.94 -2.35
C ALA A 69 -12.12 -6.58 -2.55
N ALA A 70 -12.80 -6.91 -1.45
CA ALA A 70 -14.15 -7.48 -1.47
C ALA A 70 -15.21 -6.58 -2.13
N GLN A 71 -14.96 -5.27 -2.25
CA GLN A 71 -15.86 -4.35 -2.97
C GLN A 71 -15.71 -4.42 -4.50
N PHE A 72 -14.58 -4.95 -5.00
CA PHE A 72 -14.35 -5.12 -6.43
C PHE A 72 -14.74 -6.50 -6.97
N GLU A 73 -14.95 -7.47 -6.07
CA GLU A 73 -15.36 -8.85 -6.41
C GLU A 73 -16.89 -9.05 -6.39
N GLY A 74 -17.66 -8.00 -6.02
CA GLY A 74 -19.14 -7.99 -6.05
C GLY A 74 -19.70 -7.25 -7.25
#